data_AF-A0A3D5S0Y6-F1
#
_entry.id   AF-A0A3D5S0Y6-F1
#
_cell.length_a   1.000
_cell.length_b   1.000
_cell.length_c   1.000
_cell.angle_alpha   90.00
_cell.angle_beta   90.00
_cell.angle_gamma   90.00
#
_symmetry.space_group_name_H-M   'P 1'
#
loop_
_entity.id
_entity.type
_entity.pdbx_description
1 polymer ?
#
loop_
_entity_poly.entity_id
_entity_poly.type
_entity_poly.pdbx_seq_one_letter_code
_entity_poly.pdbx_strand_id
1 'polypeptide(L)'
;MDLKEFYKHSKVIFNGRPEEIKEIERVLNKDIDEVEKKLQSTFDKIVKRFPDEDALKQTGQIAFITPQASIETWEQFMQDYGDNPGIARYVKWVSDAKKQWDYVSDTFRTRNDIGLANFEISSKMGYPDGYCTVPGCQPREDGSWNMPYVIHIILDYRLAIRDENYMMGVIIHEFAEYTTKYYAVHNHLDEIKKPEDVVTVIKKYTKSGTAGTAEYDEHEKIVNMEAKRLGFKKEIDAMLRKVGDVCPHCQEIIKTEIHFCKSTDRAEFL
;
A
#
# COMPACT_ATOMS: atom_id res chain seq x y z
N MET A 1 -16.39 -11.35 8.30
CA MET A 1 -15.61 -11.98 9.38
C MET A 1 -15.96 -11.32 10.70
N ASP A 2 -15.83 -12.02 11.84
CA ASP A 2 -15.99 -11.38 13.15
C ASP A 2 -14.82 -10.44 13.46
N LEU A 3 -15.09 -9.22 13.94
CA LEU A 3 -14.04 -8.24 14.22
C LEU A 3 -13.11 -8.69 15.34
N LYS A 4 -13.63 -9.32 16.40
CA LYS A 4 -12.79 -9.75 17.52
C LYS A 4 -11.84 -10.83 17.07
N GLU A 5 -12.31 -11.78 16.25
CA GLU A 5 -11.45 -12.80 15.65
C GLU A 5 -10.38 -12.19 14.75
N PHE A 6 -10.72 -11.24 13.88
CA PHE A 6 -9.72 -10.55 13.04
C PHE A 6 -8.65 -9.84 13.87
N TYR A 7 -9.07 -9.07 14.89
CA TYR A 7 -8.17 -8.31 15.75
C TYR A 7 -7.32 -9.13 16.71
N LYS A 8 -7.60 -10.44 16.89
CA LYS A 8 -6.68 -11.33 17.62
C LYS A 8 -5.36 -11.53 16.87
N HIS A 9 -5.41 -11.51 15.54
CA HIS A 9 -4.26 -11.83 14.69
C HIS A 9 -3.70 -10.59 13.98
N SER A 10 -4.51 -9.54 13.84
CA SER A 10 -4.16 -8.38 13.03
C SER A 10 -4.17 -7.09 13.84
N LYS A 11 -3.07 -6.35 13.80
CA LYS A 11 -2.94 -5.03 14.42
C LYS A 11 -3.21 -3.94 13.38
N VAL A 12 -4.10 -3.00 13.69
CA VAL A 12 -4.29 -1.78 12.90
C VAL A 12 -3.62 -0.63 13.62
N ILE A 13 -2.80 0.14 12.91
CA ILE A 13 -2.09 1.30 13.44
C ILE A 13 -2.32 2.52 12.54
N PHE A 14 -2.32 3.69 13.17
CA PHE A 14 -2.24 4.98 12.51
C PHE A 14 -0.87 5.57 12.86
N ASN A 15 -0.09 5.91 11.83
CA ASN A 15 1.26 6.41 12.02
C ASN A 15 1.54 7.53 11.03
N GLY A 16 1.84 8.74 11.51
CA GLY A 16 2.13 9.84 10.62
C GLY A 16 3.14 10.79 11.20
N ARG A 17 3.92 11.42 10.31
CA ARG A 17 4.80 12.52 10.74
C ARG A 17 3.98 13.78 11.01
N PRO A 18 4.29 14.54 12.08
CA PRO A 18 3.51 15.73 12.46
C PRO A 18 3.33 16.75 11.34
N GLU A 19 4.32 16.91 10.47
CA GLU A 19 4.31 17.84 9.35
C GLU A 19 3.31 17.41 8.28
N GLU A 20 3.29 16.12 7.93
CA GLU A 20 2.37 15.53 6.97
C GLU A 20 0.94 15.49 7.52
N ILE A 21 0.77 15.18 8.81
CA ILE A 21 -0.52 15.19 9.50
C ILE A 21 -1.14 16.59 9.46
N LYS A 22 -0.38 17.63 9.82
CA LYS A 22 -0.88 19.01 9.79
C LYS A 22 -1.38 19.42 8.41
N GLU A 23 -0.72 18.94 7.35
CA GLU A 23 -1.15 19.23 5.99
C GLU A 23 -2.45 18.50 5.63
N ILE A 24 -2.59 17.23 6.04
CA ILE A 24 -3.83 16.47 5.90
C ILE A 24 -4.99 17.16 6.63
N GLU A 25 -4.79 17.54 7.89
CA GLU A 25 -5.81 18.21 8.71
C GLU A 25 -6.27 19.52 8.07
N ARG A 26 -5.30 20.32 7.58
CA ARG A 26 -5.57 21.58 6.90
C ARG A 26 -6.40 21.39 5.64
N VAL A 27 -6.01 20.44 4.79
CA VAL A 27 -6.66 20.21 3.49
C VAL A 27 -8.05 19.62 3.67
N LEU A 28 -8.22 18.72 4.64
CA LEU A 28 -9.54 18.15 4.98
C LEU A 28 -10.40 19.11 5.80
N ASN A 29 -9.79 20.13 6.41
CA ASN A 29 -10.38 20.98 7.43
C ASN A 29 -11.02 20.15 8.56
N LYS A 30 -10.25 19.18 9.06
CA LYS A 30 -10.66 18.22 10.10
C LYS A 30 -9.47 17.86 10.98
N ASP A 31 -9.74 17.60 12.24
CA ASP A 31 -8.76 17.02 13.18
C ASP A 31 -8.40 15.59 12.75
N ILE A 32 -7.13 15.21 12.91
CA ILE A 32 -6.64 13.89 12.51
C ILE A 32 -7.39 12.77 13.24
N ASP A 33 -7.78 12.95 14.51
CA ASP A 33 -8.54 11.95 15.27
C ASP A 33 -9.90 11.66 14.62
N GLU A 34 -10.54 12.66 14.00
CA GLU A 34 -11.79 12.46 13.26
C GLU A 34 -11.56 11.65 11.98
N VAL A 35 -10.44 11.90 11.30
CA VAL A 35 -10.03 11.18 10.10
C VAL A 35 -9.73 9.72 10.43
N GLU A 36 -8.95 9.48 11.48
CA GLU A 36 -8.62 8.14 11.97
C GLU A 36 -9.86 7.36 12.36
N LYS A 37 -10.78 7.94 13.14
CA LYS A 37 -12.06 7.30 13.49
C LYS A 37 -12.88 6.92 12.27
N LYS A 38 -12.90 7.79 11.24
CA LYS A 38 -13.63 7.50 9.99
C LYS A 38 -12.96 6.38 9.21
N LEU A 39 -11.63 6.36 9.11
CA LEU A 39 -10.87 5.32 8.43
C LEU A 39 -11.00 3.99 9.15
N GLN A 40 -10.88 3.97 10.48
CA GLN A 40 -11.13 2.81 11.33
C GLN A 40 -12.55 2.27 11.14
N SER A 41 -13.56 3.15 11.15
CA SER A 41 -14.94 2.73 10.86
C SER A 41 -15.10 2.17 9.45
N THR A 42 -14.38 2.70 8.47
CA THR A 42 -14.41 2.21 7.08
C THR A 42 -13.78 0.82 7.01
N PHE A 43 -12.63 0.65 7.65
CA PHE A 43 -11.91 -0.61 7.76
C PHE A 43 -12.77 -1.69 8.43
N ASP A 44 -13.41 -1.38 9.56
CA ASP A 44 -14.29 -2.31 10.27
C ASP A 44 -15.46 -2.80 9.40
N LYS A 45 -16.03 -1.92 8.56
CA LYS A 45 -17.10 -2.30 7.61
C LYS A 45 -16.58 -3.29 6.58
N ILE A 46 -15.34 -3.14 6.12
CA ILE A 46 -14.70 -4.04 5.17
C ILE A 46 -14.46 -5.41 5.84
N VAL A 47 -13.84 -5.43 7.03
CA VAL A 47 -13.56 -6.68 7.77
C VAL A 47 -14.83 -7.48 8.05
N LYS A 48 -15.90 -6.81 8.49
CA LYS A 48 -17.20 -7.45 8.70
C LYS A 48 -17.74 -8.16 7.45
N ARG A 49 -17.46 -7.62 6.27
CA ARG A 49 -17.91 -8.14 4.98
C ARG A 49 -17.01 -9.22 4.37
N PHE A 50 -15.74 -9.31 4.76
CA PHE A 50 -14.87 -10.37 4.25
C PHE A 50 -15.47 -11.75 4.56
N PRO A 51 -15.40 -12.71 3.62
CA PRO A 51 -15.64 -14.11 3.94
C PRO A 51 -14.69 -14.61 5.03
N ASP A 52 -15.03 -15.72 5.68
CA ASP A 52 -14.12 -16.38 6.61
C ASP A 52 -13.01 -17.09 5.82
N GLU A 53 -11.85 -16.45 5.71
CA GLU A 53 -10.72 -16.88 4.89
C GLU A 53 -9.52 -17.19 5.79
N ASP A 54 -8.87 -18.34 5.59
CA ASP A 54 -7.72 -18.75 6.42
C ASP A 54 -6.50 -17.84 6.24
N ALA A 55 -6.39 -17.21 5.07
CA ALA A 55 -5.41 -16.15 4.83
C ALA A 55 -5.52 -15.04 5.87
N LEU A 56 -6.73 -14.55 6.15
CA LEU A 56 -6.96 -13.41 7.06
C LEU A 56 -6.83 -13.77 8.55
N LYS A 57 -6.58 -15.05 8.87
CA LYS A 57 -6.26 -15.54 10.23
C LYS A 57 -4.76 -15.52 10.52
N GLN A 58 -3.93 -15.19 9.54
CA GLN A 58 -2.49 -15.03 9.72
C GLN A 58 -2.16 -13.73 10.48
N THR A 59 -0.96 -13.65 11.05
CA THR A 59 -0.51 -12.45 11.76
C THR A 59 -0.39 -11.27 10.80
N GLY A 60 -1.15 -10.20 11.06
CA GLY A 60 -1.23 -9.03 10.20
C GLY A 60 -0.81 -7.73 10.89
N GLN A 61 -0.17 -6.84 10.15
CA GLN A 61 -0.05 -5.42 10.50
C GLN A 61 -0.63 -4.57 9.37
N ILE A 62 -1.62 -3.74 9.69
CA ILE A 62 -2.20 -2.79 8.76
C ILE A 62 -1.89 -1.38 9.27
N ALA A 63 -1.21 -0.58 8.48
CA ALA A 63 -0.84 0.78 8.84
C ALA A 63 -1.52 1.78 7.91
N PHE A 64 -2.34 2.66 8.47
CA PHE A 64 -2.72 3.91 7.82
C PHE A 64 -1.59 4.90 8.08
N ILE A 65 -0.79 5.18 7.05
CA ILE A 65 0.55 5.71 7.24
C ILE A 65 0.90 6.84 6.27
N THR A 66 1.55 7.89 6.76
CA THR A 66 2.07 8.94 5.88
C THR A 66 3.31 8.46 5.11
N PRO A 67 3.59 9.00 3.91
CA PRO A 67 4.73 8.58 3.09
C PRO A 67 6.07 8.51 3.84
N GLN A 68 6.43 9.54 4.61
CA GLN A 68 7.70 9.54 5.36
C GLN A 68 7.70 8.45 6.45
N ALA A 69 6.63 8.37 7.24
CA ALA A 69 6.50 7.35 8.29
C ALA A 69 6.58 5.93 7.72
N SER A 70 6.11 5.72 6.49
CA SER A 70 6.23 4.46 5.77
C SER A 70 7.69 4.12 5.44
N ILE A 71 8.47 5.08 4.93
CA ILE A 71 9.91 4.90 4.68
C ILE A 71 10.62 4.48 5.97
N GLU A 72 10.37 5.21 7.06
CA GLU A 72 11.03 4.97 8.36
C GLU A 72 10.63 3.64 8.98
N THR A 73 9.37 3.23 8.81
CA THR A 73 8.90 1.91 9.25
C THR A 73 9.69 0.81 8.53
N TRP A 74 9.96 0.98 7.23
CA TRP A 74 10.78 0.04 6.49
C TRP A 74 12.26 0.10 6.87
N GLU A 75 12.81 1.27 7.15
CA GLU A 75 14.18 1.39 7.68
C GLU A 75 14.31 0.64 9.00
N GLN A 76 13.34 0.77 9.92
CA GLN A 76 13.33 0.02 11.17
C GLN A 76 13.19 -1.49 10.90
N PHE A 77 12.30 -1.88 9.98
CA PHE A 77 12.14 -3.29 9.60
C PHE A 77 13.44 -3.90 9.06
N MET A 78 14.23 -3.12 8.32
CA MET A 78 15.55 -3.54 7.84
C MET A 78 16.60 -3.62 8.94
N GLN A 79 16.53 -2.76 9.95
CA GLN A 79 17.41 -2.86 11.11
C GLN A 79 17.10 -4.12 11.93
N ASP A 80 15.81 -4.40 12.12
CA ASP A 80 15.35 -5.52 12.95
C ASP A 80 15.51 -6.88 12.25
N TYR A 81 15.39 -6.91 10.91
CA TYR A 81 15.32 -8.16 10.13
C TYR A 81 16.25 -8.19 8.90
N GLY A 82 17.27 -7.34 8.84
CA GLY A 82 18.11 -7.12 7.65
C GLY A 82 18.82 -8.36 7.10
N ASP A 83 19.08 -9.36 7.96
CA ASP A 83 19.68 -10.63 7.56
C ASP A 83 18.69 -11.57 6.85
N ASN A 84 17.38 -11.25 6.83
CA ASN A 84 16.37 -12.04 6.14
C ASN A 84 16.42 -11.76 4.62
N PRO A 85 16.63 -12.77 3.75
CA PRO A 85 16.65 -12.60 2.30
C PRO A 85 15.38 -11.97 1.72
N GLY A 86 14.23 -12.19 2.36
CA GLY A 86 12.95 -11.58 1.99
C GLY A 86 12.90 -10.06 2.22
N ILE A 87 13.76 -9.53 3.10
CA ILE A 87 13.86 -8.11 3.45
C ILE A 87 14.99 -7.42 2.69
N ALA A 88 16.11 -8.11 2.46
CA ALA A 88 17.25 -7.59 1.70
C ALA A 88 16.85 -7.03 0.32
N ARG A 89 15.84 -7.61 -0.34
CA ARG A 89 15.34 -7.14 -1.64
C ARG A 89 14.73 -5.73 -1.61
N TYR A 90 14.26 -5.28 -0.46
CA TYR A 90 13.67 -3.95 -0.30
C TYR A 90 14.72 -2.87 -0.04
N VAL A 91 15.97 -3.22 0.30
CA VAL A 91 17.02 -2.27 0.75
C VAL A 91 17.26 -1.18 -0.28
N LYS A 92 17.42 -1.56 -1.56
CA LYS A 92 17.61 -0.57 -2.63
C LYS A 92 16.42 0.38 -2.73
N TRP A 93 15.21 -0.16 -2.64
CA TRP A 93 13.98 0.62 -2.74
C TRP A 93 13.83 1.62 -1.59
N VAL A 94 14.04 1.19 -0.34
CA VAL A 94 13.98 2.10 0.82
C VAL A 94 15.08 3.15 0.75
N SER A 95 16.30 2.77 0.36
CA SER A 95 17.39 3.72 0.14
C SER A 95 17.02 4.77 -0.92
N ASP A 96 16.45 4.36 -2.05
CA ASP A 96 16.06 5.29 -3.10
C ASP A 96 14.91 6.20 -2.67
N ALA A 97 13.91 5.64 -1.97
CA ALA A 97 12.80 6.40 -1.39
C ALA A 97 13.30 7.43 -0.36
N LYS A 98 14.23 7.04 0.52
CA LYS A 98 14.85 7.94 1.49
C LYS A 98 15.65 9.05 0.80
N LYS A 99 16.48 8.72 -0.20
CA LYS A 99 17.21 9.74 -0.97
C LYS A 99 16.27 10.72 -1.66
N GLN A 100 15.17 10.23 -2.21
CA GLN A 100 14.16 11.10 -2.82
C GLN A 100 13.47 11.96 -1.76
N TRP A 101 13.12 11.40 -0.60
CA TRP A 101 12.60 12.15 0.53
C TRP A 101 13.58 13.24 0.97
N ASP A 102 14.82 12.88 1.28
CA ASP A 102 15.87 13.81 1.72
C ASP A 102 16.06 14.95 0.70
N TYR A 103 16.18 14.61 -0.59
CA TYR A 103 16.31 15.58 -1.68
C TYR A 103 15.15 16.58 -1.73
N VAL A 104 13.91 16.10 -1.64
CA VAL A 104 12.75 17.00 -1.68
C VAL A 104 12.59 17.73 -0.33
N SER A 105 12.98 17.10 0.77
CA SER A 105 12.82 17.66 2.11
C SER A 105 13.77 18.82 2.42
N ASP A 106 15.00 18.75 1.91
CA ASP A 106 15.96 19.84 2.00
C ASP A 106 15.53 21.05 1.15
N THR A 107 14.58 20.86 0.23
CA THR A 107 13.96 21.92 -0.58
C THR A 107 12.65 22.44 -0.01
N PHE A 108 12.17 21.92 1.14
CA PHE A 108 10.95 22.39 1.80
C PHE A 108 11.13 23.83 2.30
N ARG A 109 10.85 24.81 1.43
CA ARG A 109 10.81 26.23 1.77
C ARG A 109 9.38 26.67 2.06
N THR A 110 8.40 25.90 1.61
CA THR A 110 6.98 26.19 1.66
C THR A 110 6.14 24.93 1.84
N ARG A 111 4.86 25.12 2.15
CA ARG A 111 3.88 24.04 2.38
C ARG A 111 3.58 23.22 1.12
N ASN A 112 3.71 23.82 -0.06
CA ASN A 112 3.48 23.15 -1.34
C ASN A 112 4.53 22.08 -1.63
N ASP A 113 5.72 22.20 -1.02
CA ASP A 113 6.83 21.30 -1.27
C ASP A 113 6.59 19.92 -0.63
N ILE A 114 5.87 19.85 0.50
CA ILE A 114 5.46 18.58 1.14
C ILE A 114 4.45 17.82 0.27
N GLY A 115 3.48 18.53 -0.30
CA GLY A 115 2.54 17.95 -1.26
C GLY A 115 3.24 17.37 -2.49
N LEU A 116 4.19 18.12 -3.04
CA LEU A 116 5.00 17.68 -4.18
C LEU A 116 5.92 16.50 -3.82
N ALA A 117 6.55 16.49 -2.65
CA ALA A 117 7.31 15.33 -2.16
C ALA A 117 6.42 14.09 -2.09
N ASN A 118 5.24 14.19 -1.46
CA ASN A 118 4.33 13.08 -1.35
C ASN A 118 3.87 12.57 -2.71
N PHE A 119 3.66 13.46 -3.69
CA PHE A 119 3.36 13.09 -5.06
C PHE A 119 4.55 12.41 -5.75
N GLU A 120 5.74 13.00 -5.75
CA GLU A 120 6.95 12.45 -6.37
C GLU A 120 7.33 11.10 -5.77
N ILE A 121 7.20 10.96 -4.45
CA ILE A 121 7.51 9.74 -3.72
C ILE A 121 6.44 8.70 -4.00
N SER A 122 5.15 9.02 -3.93
CA SER A 122 4.10 8.04 -4.26
C SER A 122 3.97 7.70 -5.75
N SER A 123 4.49 8.54 -6.65
CA SER A 123 4.48 8.30 -8.10
C SER A 123 5.76 7.61 -8.60
N LYS A 124 6.91 7.83 -7.95
CA LYS A 124 8.19 7.17 -8.28
C LYS A 124 8.47 5.94 -7.44
N MET A 125 7.99 5.87 -6.19
CA MET A 125 7.84 4.60 -5.52
C MET A 125 6.70 3.90 -6.24
N GLY A 126 6.92 2.68 -6.73
CA GLY A 126 5.90 1.89 -7.42
C GLY A 126 4.72 1.48 -6.52
N TYR A 127 4.33 2.31 -5.55
CA TYR A 127 3.26 2.04 -4.62
C TYR A 127 2.25 3.20 -4.64
N PRO A 128 1.10 2.98 -5.29
CA PRO A 128 -0.04 3.88 -5.29
C PRO A 128 -0.64 3.95 -3.87
N ASP A 129 -1.91 4.31 -3.76
CA ASP A 129 -2.59 4.64 -2.49
C ASP A 129 -2.55 3.55 -1.38
N GLY A 130 -1.99 2.36 -1.66
CA GLY A 130 -1.60 1.34 -0.70
C GLY A 130 -0.56 0.37 -1.27
N TYR A 131 -0.08 -0.54 -0.42
CA TYR A 131 0.68 -1.73 -0.82
C TYR A 131 0.64 -2.84 0.23
N CYS A 132 0.85 -4.08 -0.23
CA CYS A 132 0.93 -5.28 0.59
C CYS A 132 2.28 -6.01 0.45
N THR A 133 2.91 -6.28 1.58
CA THR A 133 4.14 -7.09 1.67
C THR A 133 3.98 -8.30 2.57
N VAL A 134 4.63 -9.40 2.18
CA VAL A 134 4.83 -10.60 3.00
C VAL A 134 6.31 -10.62 3.43
N PRO A 135 6.66 -10.20 4.66
CA PRO A 135 8.04 -9.99 5.10
C PRO A 135 8.84 -11.29 5.33
N GLY A 136 8.16 -12.43 5.35
CA GLY A 136 8.78 -13.74 5.51
C GLY A 136 7.71 -14.82 5.57
N CYS A 137 8.12 -16.07 5.37
CA CYS A 137 7.23 -17.23 5.46
C CYS A 137 7.96 -18.33 6.22
N GLN A 138 7.29 -18.94 7.19
CA GLN A 138 7.87 -19.98 8.03
C GLN A 138 6.96 -21.21 8.03
N PRO A 139 7.51 -22.43 7.90
CA PRO A 139 6.72 -23.62 8.11
C PRO A 139 6.28 -23.70 9.59
N ARG A 140 5.06 -24.17 9.82
CA ARG A 140 4.52 -24.52 11.13
C ARG A 140 4.69 -26.03 11.37
N GLU A 141 4.61 -26.44 12.63
CA GLU A 141 4.76 -27.84 13.04
C GLU A 141 3.69 -28.77 12.42
N ASP A 142 2.51 -28.23 12.09
CA ASP A 142 1.41 -28.95 11.45
C ASP A 142 1.56 -29.08 9.92
N GLY A 143 2.69 -28.63 9.35
CA GLY A 143 2.97 -28.64 7.92
C GLY A 143 2.32 -27.48 7.14
N SER A 144 1.53 -26.62 7.79
CA SER A 144 1.05 -25.36 7.20
C SER A 144 2.15 -24.29 7.23
N TRP A 145 1.93 -23.15 6.59
CA TRP A 145 2.89 -22.05 6.58
C TRP A 145 2.32 -20.83 7.31
N ASN A 146 3.13 -20.26 8.19
CA ASN A 146 2.93 -18.94 8.75
C ASN A 146 3.36 -17.89 7.73
N MET A 147 2.42 -17.09 7.26
CA MET A 147 2.64 -16.06 6.26
C MET A 147 2.16 -14.71 6.79
N PRO A 148 2.93 -14.04 7.65
CA PRO A 148 2.56 -12.72 8.13
C PRO A 148 2.42 -11.73 6.97
N TYR A 149 1.61 -10.70 7.18
CA TYR A 149 1.42 -9.65 6.17
C TYR A 149 1.51 -8.26 6.77
N VAL A 150 2.01 -7.34 5.96
CA VAL A 150 2.10 -5.93 6.25
C VAL A 150 1.39 -5.19 5.13
N ILE A 151 0.30 -4.50 5.44
CA ILE A 151 -0.44 -3.65 4.50
C ILE A 151 -0.26 -2.21 4.93
N HIS A 152 0.23 -1.36 4.04
CA HIS A 152 0.29 0.08 4.26
C HIS A 152 -0.72 0.76 3.35
N ILE A 153 -1.54 1.64 3.93
CA ILE A 153 -2.51 2.49 3.23
C ILE A 153 -2.02 3.92 3.38
N ILE A 154 -1.74 4.59 2.26
CA ILE A 154 -1.05 5.88 2.26
C ILE A 154 -2.00 7.01 2.63
N LEU A 155 -1.65 7.71 3.71
CA LEU A 155 -2.31 8.93 4.18
C LEU A 155 -1.57 10.15 3.66
N ASP A 156 -2.24 10.93 2.82
CA ASP A 156 -1.74 12.19 2.31
C ASP A 156 -2.90 13.14 2.01
N TYR A 157 -2.59 14.33 1.50
CA TYR A 157 -3.59 15.35 1.17
C TYR A 157 -4.64 14.91 0.14
N ARG A 158 -4.36 13.88 -0.67
CA ARG A 158 -5.29 13.34 -1.69
C ARG A 158 -6.49 12.64 -1.04
N LEU A 159 -6.47 12.38 0.27
CA LEU A 159 -7.67 11.99 1.03
C LEU A 159 -8.85 12.96 0.80
N ALA A 160 -8.61 14.22 0.46
CA ALA A 160 -9.67 15.18 0.15
C ALA A 160 -10.45 14.87 -1.13
N ILE A 161 -9.83 14.15 -2.07
CA ILE A 161 -10.42 13.79 -3.37
C ILE A 161 -10.77 12.29 -3.46
N ARG A 162 -10.40 11.51 -2.44
CA ARG A 162 -10.73 10.08 -2.30
C ARG A 162 -12.02 9.90 -1.49
N ASP A 163 -13.12 9.58 -2.18
CA ASP A 163 -14.36 9.19 -1.51
C ASP A 163 -14.25 7.84 -0.79
N GLU A 164 -15.25 7.53 0.04
CA GLU A 164 -15.28 6.30 0.84
C GLU A 164 -15.22 5.03 -0.01
N ASN A 165 -15.92 4.96 -1.16
CA ASN A 165 -15.88 3.74 -1.99
C ASN A 165 -14.50 3.53 -2.59
N TYR A 166 -13.82 4.61 -2.99
CA TYR A 166 -12.45 4.55 -3.47
C TYR A 166 -11.51 4.04 -2.37
N MET A 167 -11.58 4.63 -1.17
CA MET A 167 -10.74 4.20 -0.03
C MET A 167 -11.01 2.75 0.36
N MET A 168 -12.28 2.33 0.35
CA MET A 168 -12.61 0.92 0.54
C MET A 168 -11.95 0.06 -0.53
N GLY A 169 -12.03 0.45 -1.80
CA GLY A 169 -11.42 -0.26 -2.92
C GLY A 169 -9.91 -0.46 -2.75
N VAL A 170 -9.18 0.60 -2.35
CA VAL A 170 -7.74 0.51 -2.06
C VAL A 170 -7.45 -0.51 -0.95
N ILE A 171 -8.12 -0.39 0.20
CA ILE A 171 -7.92 -1.32 1.33
C ILE A 171 -8.21 -2.77 0.90
N ILE A 172 -9.30 -2.97 0.16
CA ILE A 172 -9.72 -4.29 -0.33
C ILE A 172 -8.71 -4.85 -1.33
N HIS A 173 -8.19 -4.01 -2.22
CA HIS A 173 -7.16 -4.41 -3.18
C HIS A 173 -5.92 -4.93 -2.46
N GLU A 174 -5.45 -4.26 -1.40
CA GLU A 174 -4.29 -4.73 -0.64
C GLU A 174 -4.54 -6.05 0.11
N PHE A 175 -5.74 -6.25 0.64
CA PHE A 175 -6.12 -7.55 1.18
C PHE A 175 -6.22 -8.63 0.11
N ALA A 176 -6.76 -8.30 -1.07
CA ALA A 176 -6.83 -9.24 -2.19
C ALA A 176 -5.44 -9.63 -2.66
N GLU A 177 -4.52 -8.68 -2.72
CA GLU A 177 -3.11 -8.89 -3.05
C GLU A 177 -2.47 -9.87 -2.05
N TYR A 178 -2.73 -9.69 -0.75
CA TYR A 178 -2.29 -10.64 0.26
C TYR A 178 -2.91 -12.03 0.08
N THR A 179 -4.23 -12.13 -0.03
CA THR A 179 -4.93 -13.42 -0.15
C THR A 179 -4.49 -14.19 -1.40
N THR A 180 -4.23 -13.48 -2.51
CA THR A 180 -3.68 -14.05 -3.75
C THR A 180 -2.31 -14.67 -3.49
N LYS A 181 -1.41 -13.95 -2.81
CA LYS A 181 -0.08 -14.47 -2.43
C LYS A 181 -0.17 -15.67 -1.49
N TYR A 182 -1.07 -15.60 -0.50
CA TYR A 182 -1.28 -16.68 0.46
C TYR A 182 -1.72 -17.97 -0.26
N TYR A 183 -2.76 -17.90 -1.08
CA TYR A 183 -3.27 -19.07 -1.78
C TYR A 183 -2.32 -19.57 -2.88
N ALA A 184 -1.54 -18.69 -3.52
CA ALA A 184 -0.47 -19.13 -4.41
C ALA A 184 0.56 -20.01 -3.68
N VAL A 185 0.93 -19.65 -2.45
CA VAL A 185 1.83 -20.48 -1.63
C VAL A 185 1.14 -21.75 -1.19
N HIS A 186 -0.07 -21.64 -0.62
CA HIS A 186 -0.79 -22.78 -0.05
C HIS A 186 -1.17 -23.85 -1.09
N ASN A 187 -1.50 -23.45 -2.32
CA ASN A 187 -1.86 -24.38 -3.40
C ASN A 187 -0.64 -25.03 -4.07
N HIS A 188 0.56 -24.54 -3.79
CA HIS A 188 1.82 -24.98 -4.42
C HIS A 188 2.91 -25.27 -3.38
N LEU A 189 2.49 -25.77 -2.20
CA LEU A 189 3.41 -26.15 -1.12
C LEU A 189 4.40 -27.24 -1.54
N ASP A 190 4.03 -28.08 -2.49
CA ASP A 190 4.88 -29.12 -3.06
C ASP A 190 6.09 -28.55 -3.84
N GLU A 191 6.01 -27.30 -4.31
CA GLU A 191 7.10 -26.60 -4.97
C GLU A 191 8.09 -25.94 -3.99
N ILE A 192 7.76 -25.89 -2.69
CA ILE A 192 8.51 -25.13 -1.67
C ILE A 192 9.36 -26.10 -0.83
N LYS A 193 10.66 -26.13 -1.08
CA LYS A 193 11.62 -26.99 -0.36
C LYS A 193 12.38 -26.23 0.72
N LYS A 194 12.50 -24.91 0.55
CA LYS A 194 13.18 -23.98 1.47
C LYS A 194 12.46 -22.62 1.47
N PRO A 195 12.62 -21.80 2.51
CA PRO A 195 11.91 -20.52 2.64
C PRO A 195 12.07 -19.57 1.43
N GLU A 196 13.20 -19.62 0.72
CA GLU A 196 13.46 -18.76 -0.43
C GLU A 196 12.59 -19.12 -1.65
N ASP A 197 12.11 -20.37 -1.74
CA ASP A 197 11.28 -20.84 -2.85
C ASP A 197 9.89 -20.15 -2.84
N VAL A 198 9.44 -19.68 -1.68
CA VAL A 198 8.17 -18.97 -1.52
C VAL A 198 8.07 -17.76 -2.44
N VAL A 199 9.14 -16.98 -2.57
CA VAL A 199 9.17 -15.80 -3.44
C VAL A 199 9.05 -16.20 -4.91
N THR A 200 9.67 -17.32 -5.29
CA THR A 200 9.60 -17.86 -6.64
C THR A 200 8.18 -18.33 -6.96
N VAL A 201 7.54 -19.04 -6.03
CA VAL A 201 6.14 -19.49 -6.17
C VAL A 201 5.20 -18.30 -6.30
N ILE A 202 5.31 -17.30 -5.42
CA ILE A 202 4.50 -16.07 -5.51
C ILE A 202 4.67 -15.44 -6.89
N LYS A 203 5.90 -15.13 -7.32
CA LYS A 203 6.15 -14.49 -8.63
C LYS A 203 5.54 -15.28 -9.80
N LYS A 204 5.76 -16.60 -9.82
CA LYS A 204 5.30 -17.48 -10.89
C LYS A 204 3.76 -17.47 -11.04
N TYR A 205 3.05 -17.51 -9.92
CA TYR A 205 1.60 -17.73 -9.88
C TYR A 205 0.77 -16.45 -9.74
N THR A 206 1.33 -15.39 -9.17
CA THR A 206 0.64 -14.09 -9.07
C THR A 206 1.10 -13.11 -10.14
N LYS A 207 2.11 -13.45 -10.95
CA LYS A 207 2.71 -12.55 -11.96
C LYS A 207 3.27 -11.27 -11.34
N SER A 208 3.74 -11.31 -10.09
CA SER A 208 4.27 -10.11 -9.42
C SER A 208 5.58 -9.65 -10.08
N GLY A 209 5.46 -8.78 -11.09
CA GLY A 209 6.55 -8.14 -11.84
C GLY A 209 6.77 -6.68 -11.42
N THR A 210 7.51 -5.93 -12.25
CA THR A 210 7.72 -4.48 -12.04
C THR A 210 6.52 -3.70 -12.57
N ALA A 211 6.06 -2.69 -11.82
CA ALA A 211 4.99 -1.78 -12.25
C ALA A 211 5.26 -1.22 -13.67
N GLY A 212 4.21 -1.14 -14.50
CA GLY A 212 4.30 -0.68 -15.88
C GLY A 212 4.76 -1.73 -16.90
N THR A 213 4.88 -3.00 -16.50
CA THR A 213 5.13 -4.13 -17.40
C THR A 213 3.84 -4.90 -17.70
N ALA A 214 3.78 -5.59 -18.85
CA ALA A 214 2.63 -6.44 -19.18
C ALA A 214 2.39 -7.54 -18.14
N GLU A 215 3.45 -8.05 -17.52
CA GLU A 215 3.37 -9.00 -16.41
C GLU A 215 2.64 -8.39 -15.19
N TYR A 216 2.94 -7.12 -14.86
CA TYR A 216 2.27 -6.40 -13.80
C TYR A 216 0.80 -6.08 -14.14
N ASP A 217 0.46 -5.81 -15.40
CA ASP A 217 -0.94 -5.64 -15.82
C ASP A 217 -1.75 -6.94 -15.67
N GLU A 218 -1.11 -8.11 -15.86
CA GLU A 218 -1.73 -9.41 -15.57
C GLU A 218 -1.90 -9.62 -14.06
N HIS A 219 -0.91 -9.26 -13.27
CA HIS A 219 -0.97 -9.28 -11.82
C HIS A 219 -2.15 -8.46 -11.28
N GLU A 220 -2.27 -7.20 -11.70
CA GLU A 220 -3.38 -6.33 -11.31
C GLU A 220 -4.75 -6.95 -11.65
N LYS A 221 -4.88 -7.65 -12.79
CA LYS A 221 -6.11 -8.37 -13.14
C LYS A 221 -6.38 -9.52 -12.17
N ILE A 222 -5.36 -10.29 -11.80
CA ILE A 222 -5.49 -11.40 -10.84
C ILE A 222 -5.98 -10.87 -9.49
N VAL A 223 -5.33 -9.84 -8.96
CA VAL A 223 -5.69 -9.22 -7.67
C VAL A 223 -7.11 -8.66 -7.69
N ASN A 224 -7.47 -7.93 -8.75
CA ASN A 224 -8.80 -7.36 -8.87
C ASN A 224 -9.90 -8.43 -9.07
N MET A 225 -9.58 -9.58 -9.67
CA MET A 225 -10.47 -10.73 -9.72
C MET A 225 -10.64 -11.38 -8.34
N GLU A 226 -9.57 -11.46 -7.55
CA GLU A 226 -9.62 -11.99 -6.20
C GLU A 226 -10.49 -11.11 -5.30
N ALA A 227 -10.31 -9.79 -5.34
CA ALA A 227 -11.19 -8.86 -4.63
C ALA A 227 -12.67 -9.01 -5.03
N LYS A 228 -12.94 -9.32 -6.32
CA LYS A 228 -14.29 -9.63 -6.81
C LYS A 228 -14.81 -10.97 -6.26
N ARG A 229 -13.98 -12.01 -6.19
CA ARG A 229 -14.30 -13.30 -5.55
C ARG A 229 -14.67 -13.11 -4.08
N LEU A 230 -13.94 -12.25 -3.38
CA LEU A 230 -14.18 -11.88 -1.98
C LEU A 230 -15.44 -11.04 -1.75
N GLY A 231 -16.19 -10.69 -2.82
CA GLY A 231 -17.49 -10.01 -2.72
C GLY A 231 -17.45 -8.48 -2.81
N PHE A 232 -16.34 -7.91 -3.31
CA PHE A 232 -16.11 -6.46 -3.31
C PHE A 232 -16.05 -5.83 -4.72
N LYS A 233 -16.81 -6.40 -5.66
CA LYS A 233 -16.85 -5.91 -7.05
C LYS A 233 -17.15 -4.41 -7.14
N LYS A 234 -18.10 -3.91 -6.34
CA LYS A 234 -18.52 -2.50 -6.37
C LYS A 234 -17.37 -1.56 -6.02
N GLU A 235 -16.65 -1.85 -4.94
CA GLU A 235 -15.55 -1.03 -4.42
C GLU A 235 -14.35 -1.06 -5.36
N ILE A 236 -14.00 -2.23 -5.91
CA ILE A 236 -12.95 -2.36 -6.92
C ILE A 236 -13.31 -1.60 -8.19
N ASP A 237 -14.52 -1.77 -8.71
CA ASP A 237 -14.96 -1.03 -9.90
C ASP A 237 -15.01 0.49 -9.63
N ALA A 238 -15.18 0.95 -8.37
CA ALA A 238 -15.10 2.36 -8.01
C ALA A 238 -13.64 2.87 -7.95
N MET A 239 -12.73 2.07 -7.42
CA MET A 239 -11.30 2.35 -7.41
C MET A 239 -10.76 2.50 -8.84
N LEU A 240 -11.10 1.55 -9.73
CA LEU A 240 -10.64 1.52 -11.11
C LEU A 240 -11.24 2.64 -11.99
N ARG A 241 -12.39 3.20 -11.60
CA ARG A 241 -13.03 4.31 -12.33
C ARG A 241 -12.27 5.64 -12.21
N LYS A 242 -11.38 5.80 -11.24
CA LYS A 242 -10.80 7.11 -10.86
C LYS A 242 -9.59 7.61 -11.64
N VAL A 243 -9.24 7.01 -12.78
CA VAL A 243 -8.21 7.58 -13.68
C VAL A 243 -8.82 8.48 -14.78
N GLY A 244 -10.16 8.45 -15.00
CA GLY A 244 -10.81 9.18 -16.10
C GLY A 244 -11.57 10.46 -15.76
N ASP A 245 -12.17 10.57 -14.56
CA ASP A 245 -13.21 11.58 -14.27
C ASP A 245 -12.90 12.39 -13.00
N VAL A 246 -11.73 13.03 -12.93
CA VAL A 246 -11.45 13.99 -11.86
C VAL A 246 -12.25 15.28 -12.13
N CYS A 247 -12.90 15.85 -11.11
CA CYS A 247 -13.69 17.09 -11.24
C CYS A 247 -12.79 18.27 -11.70
N PRO A 248 -13.33 19.31 -12.38
CA PRO A 248 -12.52 20.41 -12.92
C PRO A 248 -11.58 21.09 -11.92
N HIS A 249 -11.95 21.18 -10.65
CA HIS A 249 -11.11 21.72 -9.58
C HIS A 249 -9.95 20.78 -9.19
N CYS A 250 -10.21 19.48 -9.18
CA CYS A 250 -9.16 18.46 -8.99
C CYS A 250 -8.29 18.34 -10.24
N GLN A 251 -8.86 18.54 -11.44
CA GLN A 251 -8.09 18.71 -12.67
C GLN A 251 -7.26 19.98 -12.65
N GLU A 252 -7.67 21.06 -11.98
CA GLU A 252 -6.83 22.23 -11.77
C GLU A 252 -5.66 21.92 -10.84
N ILE A 253 -5.87 21.22 -9.72
CA ILE A 253 -4.77 20.77 -8.85
C ILE A 253 -3.78 19.90 -9.66
N ILE A 254 -4.30 18.90 -10.38
CA ILE A 254 -3.51 18.03 -11.26
C ILE A 254 -2.87 18.81 -12.44
N LYS A 255 -3.53 19.80 -13.03
CA LYS A 255 -2.99 20.63 -14.13
C LYS A 255 -1.91 21.58 -13.63
N THR A 256 -2.05 22.12 -12.41
CA THR A 256 -1.04 22.95 -11.77
C THR A 256 0.20 22.11 -11.48
N GLU A 257 0.03 20.86 -11.05
CA GLU A 257 1.11 19.87 -10.87
C GLU A 257 1.76 19.45 -12.22
N ILE A 258 0.99 19.20 -13.28
CA ILE A 258 1.52 18.83 -14.62
C ILE A 258 2.21 20.01 -15.33
N HIS A 259 1.78 21.27 -15.11
CA HIS A 259 2.46 22.44 -15.66
C HIS A 259 3.87 22.61 -15.09
N PHE A 260 4.09 22.18 -13.84
CA PHE A 260 5.42 22.15 -13.24
C PHE A 260 6.31 21.06 -13.88
N CYS A 261 5.80 19.85 -14.16
CA CYS A 261 6.55 18.80 -14.87
C CYS A 261 7.06 19.23 -16.26
N LYS A 262 6.25 19.97 -17.03
CA LYS A 262 6.69 20.48 -18.35
C LYS A 262 7.75 21.58 -18.26
N SER A 263 7.89 22.23 -17.11
CA SER A 263 8.94 23.23 -16.89
C SER A 263 10.28 22.61 -16.46
N THR A 264 10.25 21.42 -15.85
CA THR A 264 11.45 20.67 -15.45
C THR A 264 11.99 19.74 -16.54
N ASP A 265 11.16 19.29 -17.49
CA ASP A 265 11.60 18.54 -18.69
C ASP A 265 12.40 19.40 -19.69
N ARG A 266 12.59 20.71 -19.42
CA ARG A 266 13.47 21.60 -20.19
C ARG A 266 14.83 21.88 -19.54
N ALA A 267 15.11 21.32 -18.35
CA ALA A 267 16.46 21.30 -17.83
C ALA A 267 17.16 20.04 -18.34
N GLU A 268 17.69 20.16 -19.56
CA GLU A 268 18.66 19.22 -20.13
C GLU A 268 19.71 18.85 -19.06
N PHE A 269 19.86 17.55 -18.81
CA PHE A 269 21.03 17.01 -18.11
C PHE A 269 22.27 17.33 -18.95
N LEU A 270 22.93 18.44 -18.63
CA LEU A 270 24.36 18.68 -18.80
C LEU A 270 25.08 18.28 -17.51
#